data_AF-A0A7X9IY84-F1
#
_entry.id   AF-A0A7X9IY84-F1
#
_cell.length_a   1.000
_cell.length_b   1.000
_cell.length_c   1.000
_cell.angle_alpha   90.00
_cell.angle_beta   90.00
_cell.angle_gamma   90.00
#
_symmetry.space_group_name_H-M   'P 1'
#
loop_
_entity.id
_entity.type
_entity.pdbx_description
1 polymer ?
#
loop_
_entity_poly.entity_id
_entity_poly.type
_entity_poly.pdbx_seq_one_letter_code
_entity_poly.pdbx_strand_id
1 'polypeptide(L)'
;MMRRGGTAVDELQRLLLELRRFTRARDWERYHDPKNLAMAVASEAGELCDVLRWVDNAEADRFARDPRHQARIAEEAADVGLLLLMLCDRAGIDLLEAMRAKLRRNREKYPAERWRGKAWEDQAAPGAPAEKPAGRDAPAREADETAGGAKTEARKPARSAAEDSTLAGIDAGPGGWVVARADAGLGRVTFACLERLDELFREAAEGRLTAAIDLPIGLPENGGRRCDIEARRWLGAPRAASVFPPPCRAALAAEGFGAACTANRKACGRGVTRQMFELFPRLRHVDAWITPALQAHVREAHPEVTFAVLSGGSGLRFPKTTAAGRKERLELLRPFLGPLDLLDARRALGREAARLDDLLDAAACLVTALRVRQGRAVVLPDGPAERDARGLRMEIVA
;
A
#
# COMPACT_ATOMS: atom_id res chain seq x y z
N MET A 1 -7.67 61.24 -4.57
CA MET A 1 -6.76 60.11 -4.85
C MET A 1 -7.60 58.83 -4.91
N MET A 2 -8.10 58.47 -6.10
CA MET A 2 -9.00 57.32 -6.28
C MET A 2 -8.18 56.02 -6.25
N ARG A 3 -8.44 55.15 -5.26
CA ARG A 3 -8.00 53.74 -5.30
C ARG A 3 -8.77 53.05 -6.43
N ARG A 4 -8.13 52.81 -7.58
CA ARG A 4 -8.66 51.89 -8.60
C ARG A 4 -8.62 50.48 -8.03
N GLY A 5 -9.75 49.99 -7.52
CA GLY A 5 -9.92 48.57 -7.19
C GLY A 5 -9.88 47.76 -8.48
N GLY A 6 -8.85 46.93 -8.65
CA GLY A 6 -8.79 45.97 -9.76
C GLY A 6 -9.87 44.91 -9.60
N THR A 7 -10.30 44.30 -10.70
CA THR A 7 -11.19 43.14 -10.64
C THR A 7 -10.42 41.93 -10.06
N ALA A 8 -11.12 40.93 -9.52
CA ALA A 8 -10.47 39.70 -9.03
C ALA A 8 -9.64 38.97 -10.11
N VAL A 9 -9.99 39.18 -11.39
CA VAL A 9 -9.22 38.69 -12.53
C VAL A 9 -7.88 39.41 -12.62
N ASP A 10 -7.87 40.73 -12.43
CA ASP A 10 -6.66 41.55 -12.45
C ASP A 10 -5.71 41.18 -11.29
N GLU A 11 -6.26 40.82 -10.12
CA GLU A 11 -5.46 40.39 -8.97
C GLU A 11 -4.81 39.01 -9.18
N LEU A 12 -5.54 38.05 -9.74
CA LEU A 12 -4.99 36.73 -10.06
C LEU A 12 -3.89 36.82 -11.14
N GLN A 13 -4.08 37.67 -12.14
CA GLN A 13 -3.07 37.92 -13.16
C GLN A 13 -1.82 38.59 -12.58
N ARG A 14 -1.98 39.53 -11.63
CA ARG A 14 -0.83 40.12 -10.91
C ARG A 14 -0.08 39.08 -10.10
N LEU A 15 -0.78 38.21 -9.38
CA LEU A 15 -0.16 37.12 -8.62
C LEU A 15 0.60 36.16 -9.54
N LEU A 16 0.03 35.79 -10.69
CA LEU A 16 0.72 34.94 -11.66
C LEU A 16 1.99 35.60 -12.21
N LEU A 17 1.95 36.92 -12.48
CA LEU A 17 3.12 37.68 -12.90
C LEU A 17 4.21 37.71 -11.80
N GLU A 18 3.82 37.87 -10.55
CA GLU A 18 4.72 37.80 -9.40
C GLU A 18 5.36 36.41 -9.28
N LEU A 19 4.58 35.35 -9.43
CA LEU A 19 5.03 33.96 -9.36
C LEU A 19 6.01 33.60 -10.49
N ARG A 20 5.75 34.08 -11.71
CA ARG A 20 6.69 33.97 -12.85
C ARG A 20 8.02 34.67 -12.54
N ARG A 21 7.97 35.88 -11.97
CA ARG A 21 9.19 36.61 -11.57
C ARG A 21 9.95 35.86 -10.48
N PHE A 22 9.26 35.37 -9.46
CA PHE A 22 9.83 34.61 -8.35
C PHE A 22 10.56 33.35 -8.85
N THR A 23 9.93 32.62 -9.76
CA THR A 23 10.45 31.39 -10.37
C THR A 23 11.66 31.67 -11.25
N ARG A 24 11.55 32.66 -12.15
CA ARG A 24 12.63 33.02 -13.08
C ARG A 24 13.86 33.55 -12.36
N ALA A 25 13.69 34.34 -11.30
CA ALA A 25 14.80 34.85 -10.50
C ALA A 25 15.67 33.74 -9.88
N ARG A 26 15.16 32.50 -9.80
CA ARG A 26 15.84 31.32 -9.26
C ARG A 26 16.22 30.28 -10.32
N ASP A 27 15.95 30.57 -11.59
CA ASP A 27 16.12 29.61 -12.69
C ASP A 27 15.42 28.26 -12.40
N TRP A 28 14.22 28.34 -11.80
CA TRP A 28 13.43 27.15 -11.45
C TRP A 28 12.50 26.69 -12.58
N GLU A 29 12.32 27.50 -13.62
CA GLU A 29 11.47 27.18 -14.79
C GLU A 29 11.87 25.83 -15.43
N ARG A 30 13.15 25.44 -15.35
CA ARG A 30 13.68 24.14 -15.84
C ARG A 30 13.17 22.92 -15.10
N TYR A 31 12.77 23.05 -13.84
CA TYR A 31 12.22 21.95 -13.02
C TYR A 31 10.69 21.89 -13.06
N HIS A 32 10.06 22.93 -13.61
CA HIS A 32 8.61 23.12 -13.66
C HIS A 32 8.02 22.61 -14.98
N ASP A 33 8.36 21.37 -15.37
CA ASP A 33 7.58 20.68 -16.39
C ASP A 33 6.20 20.28 -15.84
N PRO A 34 5.18 20.08 -16.70
CA PRO A 34 3.82 19.80 -16.25
C PRO A 34 3.68 18.57 -15.33
N LYS A 35 4.54 17.54 -15.49
CA LYS A 35 4.50 16.35 -14.64
C LYS A 35 4.97 16.70 -13.24
N ASN A 36 6.11 17.40 -13.10
CA ASN A 36 6.63 17.75 -11.79
C ASN A 36 5.69 18.70 -11.04
N LEU A 37 5.10 19.68 -11.74
CA LEU A 37 4.12 20.58 -11.14
C LEU A 37 2.85 19.84 -10.68
N ALA A 38 2.35 18.88 -11.48
CA ALA A 38 1.21 18.06 -11.06
C ALA A 38 1.53 17.19 -9.83
N MET A 39 2.75 16.66 -9.75
CA MET A 39 3.21 15.92 -8.56
C MET A 39 3.33 16.83 -7.34
N ALA A 40 3.83 18.05 -7.52
CA ALA A 40 3.92 19.03 -6.45
C ALA A 40 2.53 19.43 -5.93
N VAL A 41 1.55 19.68 -6.82
CA VAL A 41 0.14 19.91 -6.42
C VAL A 41 -0.40 18.76 -5.57
N ALA A 42 -0.10 17.51 -5.94
CA ALA A 42 -0.52 16.36 -5.16
C ALA A 42 0.18 16.28 -3.79
N SER A 43 1.44 16.70 -3.71
CA SER A 43 2.22 16.77 -2.46
C SER A 43 1.57 17.76 -1.48
N GLU A 44 1.38 19.01 -1.91
CA GLU A 44 0.82 20.06 -1.03
C GLU A 44 -0.66 19.80 -0.69
N ALA A 45 -1.41 19.18 -1.60
CA ALA A 45 -2.77 18.72 -1.28
C ALA A 45 -2.75 17.65 -0.18
N GLY A 46 -1.71 16.84 -0.15
CA GLY A 46 -1.41 15.92 0.96
C GLY A 46 -1.15 16.68 2.25
N GLU A 47 -0.30 17.70 2.25
CA GLU A 47 0.00 18.53 3.43
C GLU A 47 -1.26 19.23 3.96
N LEU A 48 -2.09 19.76 3.07
CA LEU A 48 -3.41 20.31 3.44
C LEU A 48 -4.31 19.25 4.09
N CYS A 49 -4.32 18.03 3.55
CA CYS A 49 -5.08 16.93 4.14
C CYS A 49 -4.52 16.53 5.51
N ASP A 50 -3.21 16.61 5.72
CA ASP A 50 -2.56 16.32 7.01
C ASP A 50 -3.08 17.23 8.13
N VAL A 51 -3.37 18.49 7.84
CA VAL A 51 -3.90 19.45 8.82
C VAL A 51 -5.29 19.03 9.33
N LEU A 52 -6.12 18.45 8.47
CA LEU A 52 -7.50 18.07 8.78
C LEU A 52 -7.69 16.57 9.07
N ARG A 53 -6.67 15.75 8.82
CA ARG A 53 -6.76 14.27 8.80
C ARG A 53 -7.40 13.63 10.03
N TRP A 54 -7.20 14.21 11.21
CA TRP A 54 -7.63 13.66 12.49
C TRP A 54 -8.76 14.44 13.14
N VAL A 55 -9.32 15.42 12.44
CA VAL A 55 -10.42 16.22 12.93
C VAL A 55 -11.71 15.48 12.63
N ASP A 56 -12.55 15.27 13.65
CA ASP A 56 -13.87 14.70 13.44
C ASP A 56 -14.67 15.59 12.48
N ASN A 57 -15.43 14.98 11.56
CA ASN A 57 -16.22 15.72 10.58
C ASN A 57 -17.19 16.72 11.24
N ALA A 58 -17.74 16.40 12.42
CA ALA A 58 -18.62 17.29 13.16
C ALA A 58 -17.87 18.50 13.76
N GLU A 59 -16.56 18.40 13.96
CA GLU A 59 -15.71 19.44 14.55
C GLU A 59 -14.87 20.20 13.51
N ALA A 60 -14.76 19.69 12.28
CA ALA A 60 -13.92 20.23 11.21
C ALA A 60 -14.14 21.73 10.98
N ASP A 61 -15.40 22.16 10.97
CA ASP A 61 -15.81 23.56 10.77
C ASP A 61 -15.33 24.48 11.90
N ARG A 62 -15.32 24.00 13.14
CA ARG A 62 -14.84 24.74 14.30
C ARG A 62 -13.31 24.76 14.33
N PHE A 63 -12.69 23.62 14.07
CA PHE A 63 -11.24 23.47 14.02
C PHE A 63 -10.64 24.40 12.95
N ALA A 64 -11.19 24.41 11.74
CA ALA A 64 -10.68 25.22 10.63
C ALA A 64 -10.86 26.74 10.84
N ARG A 65 -11.78 27.15 11.72
CA ARG A 65 -12.00 28.56 12.09
C ARG A 65 -11.18 29.00 13.32
N ASP A 66 -10.53 28.08 14.04
CA ASP A 66 -9.60 28.43 15.11
C ASP A 66 -8.35 29.08 14.49
N PRO A 67 -7.97 30.32 14.88
CA PRO A 67 -6.80 31.00 14.33
C PRO A 67 -5.51 30.19 14.37
N ARG A 68 -5.35 29.30 15.36
CA ARG A 68 -4.16 28.44 15.53
C ARG A 68 -4.02 27.42 14.40
N HIS A 69 -5.13 26.95 13.85
CA HIS A 69 -5.17 25.94 12.79
C HIS A 69 -5.42 26.57 11.42
N GLN A 70 -6.22 27.65 11.39
CA GLN A 70 -6.54 28.41 10.19
C GLN A 70 -5.29 28.89 9.46
N ALA A 71 -4.26 29.37 10.18
CA ALA A 71 -3.01 29.82 9.58
C ALA A 71 -2.34 28.71 8.76
N ARG A 72 -2.26 27.50 9.32
CA ARG A 72 -1.65 26.36 8.65
C ARG A 72 -2.51 25.86 7.49
N ILE A 73 -3.83 25.79 7.65
CA ILE A 73 -4.73 25.47 6.52
C ILE A 73 -4.55 26.47 5.38
N ALA A 74 -4.39 27.76 5.69
CA ALA A 74 -4.20 28.81 4.69
C ALA A 74 -2.85 28.68 3.96
N GLU A 75 -1.79 28.30 4.68
CA GLU A 75 -0.45 28.05 4.10
C GLU A 75 -0.51 26.89 3.09
N GLU A 76 -0.95 25.70 3.51
CA GLU A 76 -0.98 24.53 2.62
C GLU A 76 -1.97 24.74 1.45
N ALA A 77 -3.11 25.41 1.69
CA ALA A 77 -4.06 25.74 0.63
C ALA A 77 -3.48 26.76 -0.37
N ALA A 78 -2.65 27.69 0.09
CA ALA A 78 -1.95 28.63 -0.77
C ALA A 78 -0.92 27.91 -1.64
N ASP A 79 -0.15 26.97 -1.08
CA ASP A 79 0.84 26.20 -1.83
C ASP A 79 0.21 25.35 -2.93
N VAL A 80 -0.91 24.66 -2.63
CA VAL A 80 -1.74 23.98 -3.64
C VAL A 80 -2.17 24.95 -4.74
N GLY A 81 -2.65 26.13 -4.35
CA GLY A 81 -3.13 27.15 -5.29
C GLY A 81 -2.01 27.69 -6.20
N LEU A 82 -0.85 28.02 -5.64
CA LEU A 82 0.29 28.55 -6.39
C LEU A 82 0.82 27.52 -7.40
N LEU A 83 1.00 26.27 -6.98
CA LEU A 83 1.48 25.21 -7.87
C LEU A 83 0.48 24.87 -8.98
N LEU A 84 -0.83 24.91 -8.68
CA LEU A 84 -1.87 24.72 -9.69
C LEU A 84 -1.86 25.86 -10.72
N LEU A 85 -1.67 27.11 -10.27
CA LEU A 85 -1.51 28.25 -11.16
C LEU A 85 -0.28 28.11 -12.05
N MET A 86 0.85 27.66 -11.51
CA MET A 86 2.07 27.40 -12.28
C MET A 86 1.87 26.28 -13.31
N LEU A 87 1.15 25.21 -12.93
CA LEU A 87 0.83 24.11 -13.84
C LEU A 87 -0.03 24.59 -15.01
N CYS A 88 -1.10 25.33 -14.72
CA CYS A 88 -1.98 25.87 -15.75
C CYS A 88 -1.24 26.86 -16.65
N ASP A 89 -0.40 27.72 -16.07
CA ASP A 89 0.42 28.66 -16.83
C ASP A 89 1.38 27.94 -17.78
N ARG A 90 2.08 26.91 -17.28
CA ARG A 90 3.00 26.09 -18.06
C ARG A 90 2.28 25.34 -19.19
N ALA A 91 1.05 24.93 -18.96
CA ALA A 91 0.22 24.20 -19.91
C ALA A 91 -0.59 25.11 -20.87
N GLY A 92 -0.53 26.43 -20.70
CA GLY A 92 -1.31 27.38 -21.51
C GLY A 92 -2.82 27.34 -21.22
N ILE A 93 -3.21 27.01 -20.00
CA ILE A 93 -4.61 26.86 -19.57
C ILE A 93 -5.03 28.11 -18.79
N ASP A 94 -6.09 28.80 -19.23
CA ASP A 94 -6.79 29.78 -18.40
C ASP A 94 -7.61 29.04 -17.34
N LEU A 95 -7.08 29.00 -16.12
CA LEU A 95 -7.70 28.28 -15.00
C LEU A 95 -9.09 28.85 -14.67
N LEU A 96 -9.28 30.16 -14.72
CA LEU A 96 -10.55 30.78 -14.36
C LEU A 96 -11.64 30.47 -15.40
N GLU A 97 -11.29 30.50 -16.68
CA GLU A 97 -12.19 30.07 -17.75
C GLU A 97 -12.52 28.57 -17.63
N ALA A 98 -11.51 27.73 -17.37
CA ALA A 98 -11.68 26.29 -17.18
C ALA A 98 -12.63 25.97 -16.01
N MET A 99 -12.48 26.67 -14.87
CA MET A 99 -13.36 26.55 -13.71
C MET A 99 -14.79 26.99 -14.04
N ARG A 100 -14.99 28.11 -14.73
CA ARG A 100 -16.32 28.59 -15.17
C ARG A 100 -16.99 27.58 -16.11
N ALA A 101 -16.25 27.03 -17.06
CA ALA A 101 -16.75 26.00 -17.97
C ALA A 101 -17.13 24.71 -17.24
N LYS A 102 -16.32 24.28 -16.26
CA LYS A 102 -16.61 23.11 -15.43
C LYS A 102 -17.85 23.33 -14.55
N LEU A 103 -18.03 24.52 -13.99
CA LEU A 103 -19.20 24.86 -13.18
C LEU A 103 -20.50 24.82 -14.01
N ARG A 104 -20.50 25.32 -15.26
CA ARG A 104 -21.65 25.20 -16.17
C ARG A 104 -22.05 23.74 -16.39
N ARG A 105 -21.09 22.89 -16.76
CA ARG A 105 -21.31 21.43 -16.92
C ARG A 105 -21.81 20.75 -15.65
N ASN A 106 -21.31 21.17 -14.48
CA ASN A 106 -21.76 20.61 -13.21
C ASN A 106 -23.21 21.00 -12.89
N ARG A 107 -23.68 22.21 -13.25
CA ARG A 107 -25.09 22.61 -13.08
C ARG A 107 -26.03 21.78 -13.93
N GLU A 108 -25.63 21.47 -15.17
CA GLU A 108 -26.38 20.59 -16.06
C GLU A 108 -26.41 19.15 -15.53
N LYS A 109 -25.27 18.63 -15.06
CA LYS A 109 -25.16 17.27 -14.52
C LYS A 109 -25.87 17.09 -13.17
N TYR A 110 -25.90 18.14 -12.34
CA TYR A 110 -26.47 18.12 -10.99
C TYR A 110 -27.47 19.28 -10.79
N PRO A 111 -28.69 19.19 -11.37
CA PRO A 111 -29.72 20.21 -11.22
C PRO A 111 -30.16 20.37 -9.76
N ALA A 112 -30.32 21.61 -9.29
CA ALA A 112 -30.60 21.90 -7.89
C ALA A 112 -31.93 21.29 -7.41
N GLU A 113 -32.92 21.21 -8.28
CA GLU A 113 -34.24 20.64 -8.02
C GLU A 113 -34.14 19.14 -7.69
N ARG A 114 -33.18 18.44 -8.31
CA ARG A 114 -33.00 16.99 -8.17
C ARG A 114 -32.02 16.63 -7.05
N TRP A 115 -31.06 17.50 -6.76
CA TRP A 115 -29.89 17.23 -5.91
C TRP A 115 -29.88 17.99 -4.57
N ARG A 116 -30.91 18.79 -4.26
CA ARG A 116 -31.03 19.46 -2.96
C ARG A 116 -31.03 18.45 -1.81
N GLY A 117 -30.09 18.61 -0.88
CA GLY A 117 -29.98 17.79 0.33
C GLY A 117 -29.50 16.35 0.09
N LYS A 118 -29.06 16.01 -1.13
CA LYS A 118 -28.53 14.68 -1.47
C LYS A 118 -27.01 14.72 -1.57
N ALA A 119 -26.35 13.76 -0.95
CA ALA A 119 -24.94 13.51 -1.18
C ALA A 119 -24.73 12.87 -2.55
N TRP A 120 -23.51 12.96 -3.07
CA TRP A 120 -23.11 12.27 -4.31
C TRP A 120 -23.21 10.74 -4.18
N GLU A 121 -23.20 10.22 -2.95
CA GLU A 121 -23.32 8.80 -2.55
C GLU A 121 -24.77 8.28 -2.56
N ASP A 122 -25.78 9.15 -2.56
CA ASP A 122 -27.20 8.77 -2.54
C ASP A 122 -27.72 8.17 -3.87
N GLN A 123 -26.81 7.84 -4.78
CA GLN A 123 -27.14 7.15 -6.03
C GLN A 123 -27.29 5.65 -5.78
N ALA A 124 -28.50 5.20 -5.42
CA ALA A 124 -28.96 3.91 -5.90
C ALA A 124 -29.04 3.99 -7.43
N ALA A 125 -28.09 3.34 -8.12
CA ALA A 125 -28.03 3.34 -9.58
C ALA A 125 -29.32 2.73 -10.18
N PRO A 126 -29.95 3.35 -11.19
CA PRO A 126 -31.04 2.72 -11.91
C PRO A 126 -30.46 1.63 -12.84
N GLY A 127 -30.69 0.35 -12.53
CA GLY A 127 -30.42 -0.75 -13.47
C GLY A 127 -29.77 -2.05 -12.94
N ALA A 128 -29.81 -2.38 -11.64
CA ALA A 128 -29.40 -3.71 -11.16
C ALA A 128 -30.63 -4.51 -10.66
N PRO A 129 -30.81 -5.79 -11.07
CA PRO A 129 -31.95 -6.59 -10.64
C PRO A 129 -31.86 -6.97 -9.16
N ALA A 130 -33.04 -7.04 -8.55
CA ALA A 130 -33.26 -7.35 -7.15
C ALA A 130 -32.92 -8.80 -6.84
N GLU A 131 -32.26 -9.03 -5.68
CA GLU A 131 -32.64 -10.10 -4.75
C GLU A 131 -31.92 -9.90 -3.40
N LYS A 132 -32.71 -9.71 -2.34
CA LYS A 132 -32.33 -10.01 -0.96
C LYS A 132 -33.14 -11.23 -0.54
N PRO A 133 -32.58 -12.26 0.11
CA PRO A 133 -33.37 -13.11 0.97
C PRO A 133 -33.53 -12.45 2.33
N ALA A 134 -34.76 -12.51 2.82
CA ALA A 134 -35.21 -12.11 4.14
C ALA A 134 -34.91 -13.21 5.19
N GLY A 135 -34.86 -12.77 6.45
CA GLY A 135 -34.93 -13.61 7.65
C GLY A 135 -33.56 -13.78 8.32
N ARG A 136 -33.40 -13.62 9.64
CA ARG A 136 -34.33 -13.93 10.73
C ARG A 136 -33.87 -13.25 12.02
N ASP A 137 -34.84 -13.14 12.90
CA ASP A 137 -34.85 -12.69 14.28
C ASP A 137 -33.65 -13.15 15.12
N ALA A 138 -33.13 -12.21 15.91
CA ALA A 138 -32.32 -12.50 17.09
C ALA A 138 -33.21 -13.09 18.20
N PRO A 139 -32.63 -13.89 19.10
CA PRO A 139 -33.04 -13.78 20.49
C PRO A 139 -31.88 -13.43 21.42
N ALA A 140 -32.33 -13.01 22.59
CA ALA A 140 -31.67 -12.31 23.67
C ALA A 140 -30.45 -13.03 24.28
N ARG A 141 -29.64 -12.17 24.90
CA ARG A 141 -28.61 -12.51 25.87
C ARG A 141 -29.30 -12.90 27.18
N GLU A 142 -28.86 -13.98 27.79
CA GLU A 142 -28.94 -14.19 29.23
C GLU A 142 -27.53 -14.42 29.78
N ALA A 143 -27.26 -13.76 30.90
CA ALA A 143 -26.06 -13.91 31.69
C ALA A 143 -26.24 -15.12 32.63
N ASP A 144 -25.16 -15.83 32.92
CA ASP A 144 -24.97 -16.35 34.28
C ASP A 144 -23.48 -16.46 34.61
N GLU A 145 -23.17 -16.06 35.84
CA GLU A 145 -21.89 -16.17 36.50
C GLU A 145 -21.75 -17.60 37.05
N THR A 146 -20.52 -18.11 37.21
CA THR A 146 -20.01 -18.58 38.52
C THR A 146 -18.62 -19.25 38.43
N ALA A 147 -17.75 -18.72 39.29
CA ALA A 147 -16.83 -19.42 40.20
C ALA A 147 -15.86 -20.52 39.69
N GLY A 148 -14.57 -20.19 39.75
CA GLY A 148 -13.68 -20.72 40.80
C GLY A 148 -12.89 -22.01 40.53
N GLY A 149 -11.56 -21.92 40.66
CA GLY A 149 -10.80 -22.97 41.35
C GLY A 149 -9.54 -23.53 40.67
N ALA A 150 -8.42 -23.24 41.33
CA ALA A 150 -7.24 -24.10 41.53
C ALA A 150 -6.14 -24.19 40.44
N LYS A 151 -4.97 -23.71 40.89
CA LYS A 151 -3.63 -23.85 40.32
C LYS A 151 -3.20 -25.32 40.23
N THR A 152 -2.40 -25.63 39.21
CA THR A 152 -1.34 -26.64 39.35
C THR A 152 -0.19 -26.29 38.41
N GLU A 153 0.93 -25.89 39.00
CA GLU A 153 2.18 -25.64 38.30
C GLU A 153 2.81 -26.98 37.90
N ALA A 154 2.89 -27.23 36.60
CA ALA A 154 3.69 -28.30 36.03
C ALA A 154 4.90 -27.69 35.31
N ARG A 155 6.10 -27.91 35.86
CA ARG A 155 7.39 -27.67 35.20
C ARG A 155 7.39 -28.36 33.83
N LYS A 156 7.61 -27.60 32.75
CA LYS A 156 7.83 -28.13 31.40
C LYS A 156 9.33 -28.13 31.05
N PRO A 157 9.77 -29.09 30.22
CA PRO A 157 11.17 -29.50 30.05
C PRO A 157 11.95 -28.53 29.15
N ALA A 158 13.27 -28.73 29.08
CA ALA A 158 14.21 -27.95 28.29
C ALA A 158 13.75 -27.78 26.82
N ARG A 159 13.73 -26.52 26.37
CA ARG A 159 13.27 -26.10 25.04
C ARG A 159 14.14 -26.69 23.93
N SER A 160 13.52 -27.13 22.85
CA SER A 160 14.22 -27.63 21.66
C SER A 160 14.70 -26.46 20.80
N ALA A 161 15.80 -26.61 20.05
CA ALA A 161 16.33 -25.60 19.14
C ALA A 161 15.33 -25.10 18.06
N ALA A 162 14.23 -25.82 17.83
CA ALA A 162 13.13 -25.38 16.95
C ALA A 162 12.19 -24.34 17.60
N GLU A 163 12.14 -24.27 18.93
CA GLU A 163 11.37 -23.28 19.69
C GLU A 163 12.10 -21.92 19.79
N ASP A 164 13.41 -21.89 19.57
CA ASP A 164 14.25 -20.68 19.58
C ASP A 164 14.38 -20.01 18.20
N SER A 165 13.84 -20.61 17.13
CA SER A 165 13.92 -20.01 15.79
C SER A 165 12.89 -18.89 15.62
N THR A 166 13.32 -17.80 14.99
CA THR A 166 12.54 -16.57 14.82
C THR A 166 11.74 -16.60 13.52
N LEU A 167 10.74 -15.73 13.43
CA LEU A 167 9.92 -15.51 12.25
C LEU A 167 10.20 -14.11 11.70
N ALA A 168 10.16 -13.97 10.36
CA ALA A 168 10.20 -12.66 9.71
C ALA A 168 9.18 -12.55 8.58
N GLY A 169 8.48 -11.42 8.53
CA GLY A 169 7.76 -10.96 7.36
C GLY A 169 8.48 -9.77 6.74
N ILE A 170 8.65 -9.78 5.43
CA ILE A 170 9.50 -8.81 4.72
C ILE A 170 8.71 -8.17 3.59
N ASP A 171 8.69 -6.84 3.56
CA ASP A 171 8.14 -6.04 2.46
C ASP A 171 9.12 -4.92 2.06
N ALA A 172 8.97 -4.40 0.84
CA ALA A 172 9.82 -3.34 0.29
C ALA A 172 9.18 -1.95 0.47
N GLY A 173 9.75 -1.13 1.35
CA GLY A 173 9.31 0.25 1.62
C GLY A 173 10.19 1.32 0.93
N PRO A 174 9.90 2.61 1.16
CA PRO A 174 10.71 3.72 0.63
C PRO A 174 12.11 3.78 1.24
N GLY A 175 12.27 3.45 2.53
CA GLY A 175 13.57 3.47 3.23
C GLY A 175 14.39 2.19 3.12
N GLY A 176 13.91 1.17 2.41
CA GLY A 176 14.57 -0.15 2.33
C GLY A 176 13.59 -1.31 2.47
N TRP A 177 14.01 -2.33 3.22
CA TRP A 177 13.22 -3.50 3.57
C TRP A 177 12.57 -3.31 4.93
N VAL A 178 11.24 -3.29 4.95
CA VAL A 178 10.47 -3.31 6.19
C VAL A 178 10.38 -4.76 6.65
N VAL A 179 10.86 -5.03 7.86
CA VAL A 179 10.91 -6.37 8.43
C VAL A 179 10.11 -6.39 9.71
N ALA A 180 9.03 -7.18 9.74
CA ALA A 180 8.32 -7.55 10.96
C ALA A 180 8.95 -8.82 11.54
N ARG A 181 9.43 -8.81 12.78
CA ARG A 181 10.04 -9.95 13.46
C ARG A 181 9.26 -10.36 14.70
N ALA A 182 9.26 -11.67 14.98
CA ALA A 182 8.74 -12.22 16.23
C ALA A 182 9.45 -13.55 16.56
N ASP A 183 9.38 -13.95 17.83
CA ASP A 183 9.71 -15.33 18.21
C ASP A 183 8.63 -16.32 17.71
N ALA A 184 8.91 -17.62 17.81
CA ALA A 184 7.97 -18.66 17.36
C ALA A 184 6.62 -18.63 18.12
N GLY A 185 6.60 -18.06 19.33
CA GLY A 185 5.40 -17.90 20.16
C GLY A 185 4.61 -16.62 19.86
N LEU A 186 5.10 -15.76 18.96
CA LEU A 186 4.56 -14.43 18.65
C LEU A 186 4.41 -13.53 19.89
N GLY A 187 5.30 -13.69 20.88
CA GLY A 187 5.19 -12.98 22.16
C GLY A 187 5.29 -11.46 22.03
N ARG A 188 6.05 -10.97 21.04
CA ARG A 188 6.13 -9.57 20.66
C ARG A 188 6.53 -9.43 19.19
N VAL A 189 5.82 -8.61 18.45
CA VAL A 189 6.21 -8.19 17.09
C VAL A 189 7.04 -6.92 17.18
N THR A 190 8.20 -6.92 16.52
CA THR A 190 9.04 -5.73 16.33
C THR A 190 9.20 -5.43 14.85
N PHE A 191 9.45 -4.16 14.52
CA PHE A 191 9.70 -3.72 13.16
C PHE A 191 11.11 -3.16 13.03
N ALA A 192 11.75 -3.42 11.89
CA ALA A 192 13.03 -2.84 11.49
C ALA A 192 12.95 -2.38 10.03
N CYS A 193 13.75 -1.37 9.67
CA CYS A 193 13.97 -1.01 8.27
C CYS A 193 15.44 -1.28 7.93
N LEU A 194 15.68 -2.18 6.98
CA LEU A 194 17.02 -2.64 6.61
C LEU A 194 17.35 -2.23 5.18
N GLU A 195 18.58 -1.77 4.93
CA GLU A 195 19.04 -1.53 3.57
C GLU A 195 19.20 -2.85 2.79
N ARG A 196 19.64 -3.90 3.48
CA ARG A 196 19.97 -5.21 2.91
C ARG A 196 19.48 -6.35 3.81
N LEU A 197 19.13 -7.48 3.18
CA LEU A 197 18.66 -8.71 3.84
C LEU A 197 19.77 -9.75 4.10
N ASP A 198 21.05 -9.42 3.85
CA ASP A 198 22.17 -10.36 3.91
C ASP A 198 22.24 -11.12 5.25
N GLU A 199 22.04 -10.42 6.36
CA GLU A 199 22.11 -11.02 7.71
C GLU A 199 20.91 -11.92 7.98
N LEU A 200 19.71 -11.49 7.58
CA LEU A 200 18.49 -12.29 7.67
C LEU A 200 18.63 -13.60 6.88
N PHE A 201 19.20 -13.53 5.68
CA PHE A 201 19.40 -14.70 4.84
C PHE A 201 20.45 -15.65 5.39
N ARG A 202 21.49 -15.14 6.06
CA ARG A 202 22.44 -15.98 6.83
C ARG A 202 21.74 -16.70 7.99
N GLU A 203 20.95 -15.98 8.79
CA GLU A 203 20.18 -16.60 9.87
C GLU A 203 19.22 -17.69 9.36
N ALA A 204 18.57 -17.45 8.22
CA ALA A 204 17.68 -18.43 7.59
C ALA A 204 18.45 -19.64 7.03
N ALA A 205 19.61 -19.43 6.40
CA ALA A 205 20.47 -20.50 5.91
C ALA A 205 20.99 -21.40 7.04
N GLU A 206 21.19 -20.83 8.23
CA GLU A 206 21.58 -21.53 9.44
C GLU A 206 20.39 -22.16 10.19
N GLY A 207 19.18 -22.12 9.61
CA GLY A 207 17.97 -22.72 10.16
C GLY A 207 17.37 -21.98 11.36
N ARG A 208 17.87 -20.79 11.70
CA ARG A 208 17.39 -19.98 12.85
C ARG A 208 16.23 -19.04 12.53
N LEU A 209 15.90 -18.87 11.25
CA LEU A 209 14.84 -17.98 10.80
C LEU A 209 13.95 -18.67 9.76
N THR A 210 12.64 -18.52 9.90
CA THR A 210 11.69 -18.76 8.80
C THR A 210 11.13 -17.41 8.36
N ALA A 211 11.23 -17.10 7.08
CA ALA A 211 10.82 -15.82 6.54
C ALA A 211 9.84 -15.97 5.38
N ALA A 212 8.94 -15.01 5.26
CA ALA A 212 8.18 -14.80 4.03
C ALA A 212 8.41 -13.37 3.53
N ILE A 213 8.52 -13.22 2.21
CA ILE A 213 8.90 -11.95 1.56
C ILE A 213 7.93 -11.60 0.43
N ASP A 214 7.44 -10.36 0.40
CA ASP A 214 6.67 -9.80 -0.73
C ASP A 214 7.61 -9.41 -1.87
N LEU A 215 8.19 -10.43 -2.50
CA LEU A 215 8.99 -10.29 -3.70
C LEU A 215 9.01 -11.61 -4.47
N PRO A 216 8.88 -11.59 -5.80
CA PRO A 216 9.01 -12.79 -6.61
C PRO A 216 10.31 -13.57 -6.38
N ILE A 217 10.18 -14.85 -6.02
CA ILE A 217 11.26 -15.84 -5.98
C ILE A 217 11.03 -16.85 -7.10
N GLY A 218 12.07 -17.08 -7.89
CA GLY A 218 11.98 -17.87 -9.10
C GLY A 218 11.39 -17.06 -10.26
N LEU A 219 12.11 -17.03 -11.38
CA LEU A 219 11.77 -16.18 -12.53
C LEU A 219 11.46 -17.03 -13.76
N PRO A 220 10.42 -16.69 -14.53
CA PRO A 220 10.09 -17.43 -15.74
C PRO A 220 11.18 -17.22 -16.80
N GLU A 221 11.45 -18.25 -17.59
CA GLU A 221 12.21 -18.11 -18.83
C GLU A 221 11.31 -17.59 -19.96
N ASN A 222 10.06 -18.07 -20.01
CA ASN A 222 9.06 -17.69 -21.01
C ASN A 222 7.67 -17.61 -20.37
N GLY A 223 6.76 -16.80 -20.95
CA GLY A 223 5.38 -16.69 -20.48
C GLY A 223 5.24 -16.05 -19.09
N GLY A 224 4.32 -16.53 -18.27
CA GLY A 224 4.14 -16.10 -16.88
C GLY A 224 4.17 -17.30 -15.94
N ARG A 225 4.39 -17.08 -14.64
CA ARG A 225 4.42 -18.17 -13.66
C ARG A 225 3.01 -18.65 -13.35
N ARG A 226 2.84 -19.96 -13.18
CA ARG A 226 1.53 -20.53 -12.81
C ARG A 226 1.00 -20.00 -11.48
N CYS A 227 1.87 -19.79 -10.48
CA CYS A 227 1.49 -19.20 -9.19
C CYS A 227 0.84 -17.81 -9.34
N ASP A 228 1.38 -16.94 -10.20
CA ASP A 228 0.84 -15.60 -10.43
C ASP A 228 -0.55 -15.66 -11.07
N ILE A 229 -0.74 -16.58 -12.03
CA ILE A 229 -2.00 -16.75 -12.76
C ILE A 229 -3.08 -17.27 -11.81
N GLU A 230 -2.75 -18.26 -10.98
CA GLU A 230 -3.68 -18.82 -10.00
C GLU A 230 -4.01 -17.82 -8.89
N ALA A 231 -3.01 -17.08 -8.37
CA ALA A 231 -3.23 -16.02 -7.41
C ALA A 231 -4.20 -14.94 -7.94
N ARG A 232 -4.02 -14.53 -9.21
CA ARG A 232 -4.95 -13.58 -9.86
C ARG A 232 -6.36 -14.13 -9.99
N ARG A 233 -6.50 -15.39 -10.41
CA ARG A 233 -7.81 -16.05 -10.54
C ARG A 233 -8.51 -16.13 -9.19
N TRP A 234 -7.77 -16.46 -8.14
CA TRP A 234 -8.31 -16.60 -6.80
C TRP A 234 -8.74 -15.24 -6.22
N LEU A 235 -7.92 -14.20 -6.39
CA LEU A 235 -8.25 -12.86 -5.88
C LEU A 235 -9.42 -12.20 -6.63
N GLY A 236 -9.62 -12.51 -7.91
CA GLY A 236 -10.70 -11.95 -8.72
C GLY A 236 -10.62 -10.42 -8.91
N ALA A 237 -11.51 -9.84 -9.72
CA ALA A 237 -11.55 -8.39 -9.87
C ALA A 237 -12.16 -7.71 -8.63
N PRO A 238 -11.64 -6.56 -8.16
CA PRO A 238 -10.55 -5.78 -8.75
C PRO A 238 -9.14 -6.19 -8.26
N ARG A 239 -9.03 -7.14 -7.32
CA ARG A 239 -7.79 -7.46 -6.60
C ARG A 239 -6.77 -8.25 -7.41
N ALA A 240 -7.18 -8.91 -8.49
CA ALA A 240 -6.29 -9.57 -9.45
C ALA A 240 -5.25 -8.62 -10.08
N ALA A 241 -5.50 -7.31 -10.05
CA ALA A 241 -4.54 -6.31 -10.50
C ALA A 241 -3.33 -6.14 -9.55
N SER A 242 -3.46 -6.54 -8.27
CA SER A 242 -2.41 -6.39 -7.27
C SER A 242 -1.24 -7.35 -7.46
N VAL A 243 -1.49 -8.55 -7.98
CA VAL A 243 -0.45 -9.54 -8.26
C VAL A 243 0.23 -9.18 -9.59
N PHE A 244 1.33 -8.43 -9.54
CA PHE A 244 2.06 -8.06 -10.74
C PHE A 244 2.89 -9.24 -11.27
N PRO A 245 2.95 -9.42 -12.60
CA PRO A 245 3.80 -10.45 -13.16
C PRO A 245 5.28 -10.06 -13.00
N PRO A 246 6.17 -10.97 -12.58
CA PRO A 246 7.59 -10.70 -12.53
C PRO A 246 8.18 -10.58 -13.95
N PRO A 247 9.38 -9.97 -14.08
CA PRO A 247 10.15 -10.04 -15.30
C PRO A 247 10.63 -11.47 -15.56
N CYS A 248 10.91 -11.81 -16.81
CA CYS A 248 11.70 -13.00 -17.11
C CYS A 248 13.16 -12.83 -16.65
N ARG A 249 13.87 -13.95 -16.52
CA ARG A 249 15.28 -13.97 -16.10
C ARG A 249 16.16 -13.09 -17.00
N ALA A 250 15.98 -13.17 -18.32
CA ALA A 250 16.72 -12.34 -19.28
C ALA A 250 16.43 -10.84 -19.11
N ALA A 251 15.20 -10.46 -18.76
CA ALA A 251 14.86 -9.06 -18.52
C ALA A 251 15.49 -8.53 -17.22
N LEU A 252 15.54 -9.33 -16.16
CA LEU A 252 16.22 -8.94 -14.91
C LEU A 252 17.72 -8.71 -15.12
N ALA A 253 18.36 -9.48 -16.01
CA ALA A 253 19.77 -9.32 -16.36
C ALA A 253 20.07 -8.09 -17.26
N ALA A 254 19.04 -7.48 -17.87
CA ALA A 254 19.24 -6.41 -18.82
C ALA A 254 19.69 -5.08 -18.18
N GLU A 255 20.52 -4.35 -18.92
CA GLU A 255 20.95 -3.00 -18.54
C GLU A 255 19.94 -1.96 -19.04
N GLY A 256 19.21 -1.37 -18.10
CA GLY A 256 18.26 -0.29 -18.39
C GLY A 256 16.86 -0.77 -18.81
N PHE A 257 15.92 0.17 -18.75
CA PHE A 257 14.48 -0.11 -18.90
C PHE A 257 14.10 -0.60 -20.31
N GLY A 258 14.69 -0.01 -21.36
CA GLY A 258 14.39 -0.36 -22.76
C GLY A 258 14.84 -1.78 -23.11
N ALA A 259 16.06 -2.17 -22.69
CA ALA A 259 16.57 -3.52 -22.89
C ALA A 259 15.75 -4.56 -22.11
N ALA A 260 15.41 -4.25 -20.84
CA ALA A 260 14.54 -5.09 -20.03
C ALA A 260 13.16 -5.29 -20.69
N CYS A 261 12.53 -4.23 -21.19
CA CYS A 261 11.26 -4.33 -21.90
C CYS A 261 11.36 -5.17 -23.19
N THR A 262 12.45 -5.04 -23.93
CA THR A 262 12.70 -5.81 -25.16
C THR A 262 12.85 -7.29 -24.85
N ALA A 263 13.70 -7.63 -23.88
CA ALA A 263 13.91 -9.00 -23.42
C ALA A 263 12.60 -9.63 -22.89
N ASN A 264 11.85 -8.90 -22.07
CA ASN A 264 10.60 -9.40 -21.50
C ASN A 264 9.51 -9.57 -22.57
N ARG A 265 9.43 -8.66 -23.55
CA ARG A 265 8.46 -8.80 -24.64
C ARG A 265 8.77 -10.02 -25.50
N LYS A 266 10.05 -10.29 -25.76
CA LYS A 266 10.50 -11.47 -26.50
C LYS A 266 10.13 -12.78 -25.80
N ALA A 267 10.36 -12.86 -24.49
CA ALA A 267 10.14 -14.08 -23.70
C ALA A 267 8.68 -14.28 -23.24
N CYS A 268 7.99 -13.20 -22.90
CA CYS A 268 6.71 -13.23 -22.19
C CYS A 268 5.57 -12.52 -22.93
N GLY A 269 5.81 -11.99 -24.13
CA GLY A 269 4.80 -11.30 -24.94
C GLY A 269 4.43 -9.89 -24.47
N ARG A 270 5.03 -9.38 -23.39
CA ARG A 270 4.73 -8.05 -22.81
C ARG A 270 5.98 -7.34 -22.28
N GLY A 271 5.97 -6.01 -22.28
CA GLY A 271 7.02 -5.20 -21.66
C GLY A 271 6.98 -5.25 -20.13
N VAL A 272 8.07 -4.81 -19.50
CA VAL A 272 8.15 -4.59 -18.05
C VAL A 272 7.51 -3.24 -17.73
N THR A 273 6.73 -3.14 -16.65
CA THR A 273 6.20 -1.84 -16.20
C THR A 273 7.29 -1.02 -15.50
N ARG A 274 7.15 0.30 -15.44
CA ARG A 274 8.13 1.15 -14.74
C ARG A 274 8.23 0.78 -13.26
N GLN A 275 7.08 0.53 -12.61
CA GLN A 275 6.99 0.07 -11.23
C GLN A 275 7.76 -1.24 -11.01
N MET A 276 7.61 -2.23 -11.89
CA MET A 276 8.36 -3.49 -11.78
C MET A 276 9.86 -3.26 -11.98
N PHE A 277 10.24 -2.38 -12.91
CA PHE A 277 11.64 -2.05 -13.16
C PHE A 277 12.31 -1.35 -11.98
N GLU A 278 11.58 -0.50 -11.24
CA GLU A 278 12.07 0.14 -10.01
C GLU A 278 12.40 -0.88 -8.90
N LEU A 279 11.78 -2.06 -8.92
CA LEU A 279 12.09 -3.16 -8.00
C LEU A 279 13.31 -3.99 -8.43
N PHE A 280 13.84 -3.84 -9.65
CA PHE A 280 14.95 -4.68 -10.15
C PHE A 280 16.18 -4.74 -9.23
N PRO A 281 16.65 -3.64 -8.61
CA PRO A 281 17.76 -3.71 -7.66
C PRO A 281 17.49 -4.68 -6.51
N ARG A 282 16.26 -4.65 -5.97
CA ARG A 282 15.81 -5.56 -4.90
C ARG A 282 15.64 -6.99 -5.38
N LEU A 283 15.04 -7.19 -6.56
CA LEU A 283 14.92 -8.52 -7.16
C LEU A 283 16.28 -9.15 -7.44
N ARG A 284 17.25 -8.40 -7.97
CA ARG A 284 18.62 -8.89 -8.19
C ARG A 284 19.29 -9.29 -6.89
N HIS A 285 19.08 -8.50 -5.83
CA HIS A 285 19.64 -8.79 -4.53
C HIS A 285 19.07 -10.09 -3.94
N VAL A 286 17.74 -10.27 -3.97
CA VAL A 286 17.10 -11.49 -3.50
C VAL A 286 17.43 -12.69 -4.39
N ASP A 287 17.32 -12.56 -5.72
CA ASP A 287 17.68 -13.64 -6.67
C ASP A 287 19.13 -14.09 -6.43
N ALA A 288 20.09 -13.18 -6.24
CA ALA A 288 21.49 -13.54 -5.98
C ALA A 288 21.70 -14.40 -4.72
N TRP A 289 20.90 -14.21 -3.67
CA TRP A 289 21.00 -14.96 -2.42
C TRP A 289 20.23 -16.28 -2.41
N ILE A 290 19.04 -16.30 -2.99
CA ILE A 290 18.14 -17.45 -2.84
C ILE A 290 18.68 -18.65 -3.64
N THR A 291 18.90 -19.74 -2.91
CA THR A 291 19.20 -21.08 -3.43
C THR A 291 18.03 -22.02 -3.12
N PRO A 292 17.92 -23.20 -3.76
CA PRO A 292 16.87 -24.16 -3.42
C PRO A 292 16.83 -24.54 -1.93
N ALA A 293 18.00 -24.59 -1.27
CA ALA A 293 18.11 -24.85 0.15
C ALA A 293 17.61 -23.66 1.00
N LEU A 294 18.05 -22.43 0.69
CA LEU A 294 17.59 -21.25 1.40
C LEU A 294 16.08 -21.00 1.19
N GLN A 295 15.55 -21.36 0.01
CA GLN A 295 14.12 -21.27 -0.30
C GLN A 295 13.25 -22.21 0.55
N ALA A 296 13.83 -23.18 1.27
CA ALA A 296 13.07 -23.95 2.26
C ALA A 296 12.72 -23.09 3.50
N HIS A 297 13.50 -22.04 3.76
CA HIS A 297 13.38 -21.17 4.93
C HIS A 297 12.85 -19.77 4.58
N VAL A 298 13.13 -19.27 3.37
CA VAL A 298 12.67 -17.98 2.86
C VAL A 298 11.74 -18.21 1.68
N ARG A 299 10.46 -17.91 1.83
CA ARG A 299 9.44 -18.18 0.80
C ARG A 299 8.78 -16.90 0.31
N GLU A 300 8.40 -16.86 -0.95
CA GLU A 300 7.64 -15.75 -1.53
C GLU A 300 6.23 -15.73 -0.95
N ALA A 301 5.80 -14.58 -0.44
CA ALA A 301 4.43 -14.30 -0.04
C ALA A 301 3.87 -13.16 -0.88
N HIS A 302 2.55 -12.98 -0.82
CA HIS A 302 1.89 -11.82 -1.40
C HIS A 302 0.77 -11.36 -0.46
N PRO A 303 0.83 -10.13 0.12
CA PRO A 303 -0.08 -9.69 1.18
C PRO A 303 -1.56 -9.85 0.84
N GLU A 304 -1.99 -9.51 -0.38
CA GLU A 304 -3.40 -9.67 -0.78
C GLU A 304 -3.84 -11.15 -0.82
N VAL A 305 -2.95 -12.08 -1.16
CA VAL A 305 -3.23 -13.54 -1.10
C VAL A 305 -3.29 -14.00 0.35
N THR A 306 -2.36 -13.53 1.20
CA THR A 306 -2.40 -13.76 2.65
C THR A 306 -3.73 -13.31 3.23
N PHE A 307 -4.16 -12.08 2.97
CA PHE A 307 -5.43 -11.56 3.48
C PHE A 307 -6.65 -12.31 2.94
N ALA A 308 -6.63 -12.77 1.68
CA ALA A 308 -7.70 -13.60 1.14
C ALA A 308 -7.79 -14.94 1.89
N VAL A 309 -6.66 -15.56 2.26
CA VAL A 309 -6.63 -16.75 3.13
C VAL A 309 -7.20 -16.43 4.51
N LEU A 310 -6.75 -15.34 5.13
CA LEU A 310 -7.18 -14.98 6.48
C LEU A 310 -8.68 -14.61 6.56
N SER A 311 -9.26 -14.08 5.47
CA SER A 311 -10.69 -13.78 5.39
C SER A 311 -11.56 -14.95 4.93
N GLY A 312 -10.99 -16.16 4.84
CA GLY A 312 -11.72 -17.36 4.42
C GLY A 312 -12.16 -17.33 2.95
N GLY A 313 -11.44 -16.60 2.10
CA GLY A 313 -11.73 -16.47 0.67
C GLY A 313 -12.68 -15.33 0.30
N SER A 314 -13.23 -14.59 1.28
CA SER A 314 -14.14 -13.47 1.02
C SER A 314 -13.45 -12.20 0.48
N GLY A 315 -12.11 -12.17 0.48
CA GLY A 315 -11.30 -11.05 0.02
C GLY A 315 -11.31 -9.85 0.97
N LEU A 316 -10.90 -8.67 0.46
CA LEU A 316 -10.82 -7.41 1.21
C LEU A 316 -11.77 -6.37 0.62
N ARG A 317 -12.64 -5.80 1.47
CA ARG A 317 -13.70 -4.87 1.06
C ARG A 317 -13.16 -3.49 0.73
N PHE A 318 -12.17 -3.02 1.50
CA PHE A 318 -11.71 -1.63 1.41
C PHE A 318 -10.30 -1.51 0.81
N PRO A 319 -9.99 -0.41 0.10
CA PRO A 319 -8.63 -0.15 -0.38
C PRO A 319 -7.64 0.02 0.78
N LYS A 320 -6.41 -0.48 0.63
CA LYS A 320 -5.39 -0.45 1.70
C LYS A 320 -5.02 0.96 2.16
N THR A 321 -5.14 1.95 1.27
CA THR A 321 -4.85 3.36 1.55
C THR A 321 -5.89 4.05 2.43
N THR A 322 -7.06 3.44 2.64
CA THR A 322 -8.14 4.00 3.49
C THR A 322 -7.99 3.56 4.95
N ALA A 323 -8.52 4.36 5.89
CA ALA A 323 -8.55 3.97 7.30
C ALA A 323 -9.35 2.68 7.54
N ALA A 324 -10.48 2.52 6.85
CA ALA A 324 -11.30 1.30 6.91
C ALA A 324 -10.53 0.07 6.40
N GLY A 325 -9.76 0.20 5.30
CA GLY A 325 -8.96 -0.89 4.76
C GLY A 325 -7.75 -1.28 5.60
N ARG A 326 -7.13 -0.32 6.30
CA ARG A 326 -6.11 -0.63 7.32
C ARG A 326 -6.71 -1.33 8.52
N LYS A 327 -7.86 -0.84 9.02
CA LYS A 327 -8.58 -1.45 10.14
C LYS A 327 -8.98 -2.90 9.83
N GLU A 328 -9.56 -3.15 8.66
CA GLU A 328 -9.95 -4.49 8.22
C GLU A 328 -8.76 -5.46 8.21
N ARG A 329 -7.62 -5.05 7.68
CA ARG A 329 -6.40 -5.87 7.66
C ARG A 329 -5.84 -6.11 9.06
N LEU A 330 -5.83 -5.09 9.93
CA LEU A 330 -5.41 -5.25 11.33
C LEU A 330 -6.32 -6.21 12.10
N GLU A 331 -7.63 -6.18 11.87
CA GLU A 331 -8.59 -7.12 12.45
C GLU A 331 -8.33 -8.56 12.01
N LEU A 332 -7.95 -8.78 10.74
CA LEU A 332 -7.56 -10.11 10.24
C LEU A 332 -6.24 -10.61 10.81
N LEU A 333 -5.28 -9.72 11.10
CA LEU A 333 -3.98 -10.09 11.69
C LEU A 333 -4.06 -10.31 13.21
N ARG A 334 -5.00 -9.66 13.89
CA ARG A 334 -5.12 -9.66 15.36
C ARG A 334 -5.18 -11.05 16.01
N PRO A 335 -5.87 -12.07 15.46
CA PRO A 335 -5.87 -13.42 16.04
C PRO A 335 -4.48 -14.08 16.08
N PHE A 336 -3.55 -13.61 15.24
CA PHE A 336 -2.21 -14.17 15.12
C PHE A 336 -1.18 -13.32 15.86
N LEU A 337 -1.17 -12.02 15.62
CA LEU A 337 -0.12 -11.11 16.08
C LEU A 337 -0.50 -10.30 17.33
N GLY A 338 -1.74 -10.45 17.80
CA GLY A 338 -2.30 -9.56 18.80
C GLY A 338 -2.54 -8.14 18.25
N PRO A 339 -2.82 -7.15 19.12
CA PRO A 339 -2.96 -5.77 18.70
C PRO A 339 -1.61 -5.21 18.24
N LEU A 340 -1.59 -4.60 17.05
CA LEU A 340 -0.42 -3.90 16.50
C LEU A 340 -0.67 -2.40 16.49
N ASP A 341 0.25 -1.64 17.07
CA ASP A 341 0.29 -0.18 16.90
C ASP A 341 1.28 0.19 15.79
N LEU A 342 0.76 0.28 14.56
CA LEU A 342 1.59 0.63 13.40
C LEU A 342 2.08 2.09 13.44
N LEU A 343 1.38 2.98 14.16
CA LEU A 343 1.81 4.36 14.30
C LEU A 343 3.00 4.46 15.22
N ASP A 344 2.99 3.75 16.34
CA ASP A 344 4.12 3.66 17.25
C ASP A 344 5.33 2.99 16.58
N ALA A 345 5.11 1.86 15.89
CA ALA A 345 6.15 1.21 15.09
C ALA A 345 6.76 2.16 14.05
N ARG A 346 5.93 2.91 13.32
CA ARG A 346 6.41 3.91 12.34
C ARG A 346 7.17 5.06 12.99
N ARG A 347 6.75 5.52 14.17
CA ARG A 347 7.47 6.56 14.92
C ARG A 347 8.85 6.07 15.35
N ALA A 348 8.96 4.83 15.81
CA ALA A 348 10.23 4.24 16.22
C ALA A 348 11.22 4.08 15.05
N LEU A 349 10.74 3.77 13.85
CA LEU A 349 11.58 3.64 12.65
C LEU A 349 11.97 4.96 12.00
N GLY A 350 11.22 6.03 12.26
CA GLY A 350 11.30 7.28 11.52
C GLY A 350 10.31 7.32 10.34
N ARG A 351 9.66 8.47 10.14
CA ARG A 351 8.52 8.63 9.23
C ARG A 351 8.84 8.35 7.76
N GLU A 352 10.09 8.59 7.35
CA GLU A 352 10.61 8.37 6.00
C GLU A 352 11.03 6.93 5.74
N ALA A 353 11.25 6.12 6.79
CA ALA A 353 11.78 4.77 6.64
C ALA A 353 10.74 3.78 6.09
N ALA A 354 9.48 3.92 6.52
CA ALA A 354 8.39 3.02 6.15
C ALA A 354 7.04 3.74 6.13
N ARG A 355 6.16 3.37 5.18
CA ARG A 355 4.75 3.72 5.21
C ARG A 355 3.98 2.75 6.11
N LEU A 356 2.78 3.16 6.54
CA LEU A 356 1.91 2.27 7.32
C LEU A 356 1.50 1.02 6.54
N ASP A 357 1.31 1.17 5.23
CA ASP A 357 0.96 0.06 4.35
C ASP A 357 2.12 -0.96 4.27
N ASP A 358 3.38 -0.49 4.19
CA ASP A 358 4.55 -1.37 4.14
C ASP A 358 4.73 -2.16 5.46
N LEU A 359 4.46 -1.53 6.61
CA LEU A 359 4.44 -2.22 7.92
C LEU A 359 3.34 -3.29 7.99
N LEU A 360 2.19 -2.99 7.41
CA LEU A 360 1.04 -3.89 7.38
C LEU A 360 1.28 -5.08 6.45
N ASP A 361 1.88 -4.84 5.29
CA ASP A 361 2.25 -5.85 4.30
C ASP A 361 3.38 -6.75 4.85
N ALA A 362 4.37 -6.19 5.56
CA ALA A 362 5.38 -6.96 6.30
C ALA A 362 4.74 -7.81 7.42
N ALA A 363 3.75 -7.28 8.15
CA ALA A 363 3.04 -8.04 9.18
C ALA A 363 2.20 -9.19 8.58
N ALA A 364 1.60 -9.00 7.39
CA ALA A 364 0.93 -10.07 6.66
C ALA A 364 1.94 -11.17 6.28
N CYS A 365 3.09 -10.79 5.73
CA CYS A 365 4.17 -11.74 5.43
C CYS A 365 4.63 -12.50 6.68
N LEU A 366 4.64 -11.87 7.86
CA LEU A 366 5.00 -12.53 9.12
C LEU A 366 4.00 -13.63 9.50
N VAL A 367 2.70 -13.39 9.30
CA VAL A 367 1.67 -14.42 9.48
C VAL A 367 1.85 -15.55 8.47
N THR A 368 2.20 -15.25 7.22
CA THR A 368 2.52 -16.29 6.24
C THR A 368 3.75 -17.11 6.66
N ALA A 369 4.80 -16.48 7.20
CA ALA A 369 5.98 -17.19 7.72
C ALA A 369 5.61 -18.14 8.87
N LEU A 370 4.72 -17.71 9.79
CA LEU A 370 4.16 -18.57 10.83
C LEU A 370 3.43 -19.78 10.23
N ARG A 371 2.58 -19.56 9.22
CA ARG A 371 1.82 -20.63 8.58
C ARG A 371 2.72 -21.62 7.84
N VAL A 372 3.80 -21.14 7.22
CA VAL A 372 4.85 -21.99 6.62
C VAL A 372 5.49 -22.87 7.69
N ARG A 373 5.93 -22.28 8.81
CA ARG A 373 6.53 -23.00 9.95
C ARG A 373 5.60 -24.10 10.48
N GLN A 374 4.30 -23.81 10.55
CA GLN A 374 3.28 -24.73 11.06
C GLN A 374 2.83 -25.78 10.03
N GLY A 375 3.32 -25.75 8.80
CA GLY A 375 2.84 -26.62 7.73
C GLY A 375 1.39 -26.36 7.32
N ARG A 376 0.89 -25.14 7.54
CA ARG A 376 -0.50 -24.71 7.27
C ARG A 376 -0.62 -23.68 6.15
N ALA A 377 0.50 -23.27 5.55
CA ALA A 377 0.48 -22.31 4.46
C ALA A 377 -0.28 -22.86 3.26
N VAL A 378 -1.13 -22.03 2.65
CA VAL A 378 -1.62 -22.31 1.30
C VAL A 378 -0.47 -22.06 0.33
N VAL A 379 -0.29 -22.93 -0.64
CA VAL A 379 0.76 -22.80 -1.67
C VAL A 379 0.07 -22.70 -3.02
N LEU A 380 0.47 -21.69 -3.79
CA LEU A 380 0.11 -21.53 -5.19
C LEU A 380 1.36 -21.76 -6.05
N PRO A 381 1.27 -22.48 -7.16
CA PRO A 381 0.05 -23.11 -7.67
C PRO A 381 -0.37 -24.32 -6.84
N ASP A 382 -1.61 -24.77 -7.03
CA ASP A 382 -1.99 -26.11 -6.57
C ASP A 382 -1.15 -27.17 -7.31
N GLY A 383 -0.78 -28.22 -6.58
CA GLY A 383 0.15 -29.26 -7.04
C GLY A 383 1.62 -28.79 -7.14
N PRO A 384 2.45 -29.49 -7.94
CA PRO A 384 3.89 -29.22 -7.98
C PRO A 384 4.17 -27.86 -8.64
N ALA A 385 4.90 -27.00 -7.93
CA ALA A 385 5.38 -25.72 -8.45
C ALA A 385 6.37 -25.93 -9.60
N GLU A 386 6.26 -25.06 -10.61
CA GLU A 386 7.27 -24.94 -11.66
C GLU A 386 8.60 -24.49 -11.05
N ARG A 387 9.70 -24.81 -11.74
CA ARG A 387 11.04 -24.38 -11.32
C ARG A 387 11.69 -23.56 -12.41
N ASP A 388 12.43 -22.54 -12.00
CA ASP A 388 13.23 -21.76 -12.94
C ASP A 388 14.56 -22.45 -13.30
N ALA A 389 15.36 -21.81 -14.16
CA ALA A 389 16.67 -22.31 -14.58
C ALA A 389 17.69 -22.51 -13.44
N ARG A 390 17.42 -21.96 -12.24
CA ARG A 390 18.24 -22.13 -11.03
C ARG A 390 17.66 -23.18 -10.07
N GLY A 391 16.57 -23.84 -10.44
CA GLY A 391 15.88 -24.81 -9.62
C GLY A 391 15.01 -24.21 -8.51
N LEU A 392 14.81 -22.89 -8.49
CA LEU A 392 13.95 -22.22 -7.52
C LEU A 392 12.49 -22.50 -7.86
N ARG A 393 11.70 -22.85 -6.85
CA ARG A 393 10.25 -23.05 -7.01
C ARG A 393 9.58 -21.70 -7.29
N MET A 394 8.78 -21.64 -8.34
CA MET A 394 7.93 -20.51 -8.66
C MET A 394 6.60 -20.70 -7.95
N GLU A 395 6.52 -20.22 -6.71
CA GLU A 395 5.39 -20.41 -5.80
C GLU A 395 5.07 -19.14 -5.02
N ILE A 396 3.80 -18.95 -4.65
CA ILE A 396 3.36 -17.93 -3.69
C ILE A 396 2.77 -18.67 -2.49
N VAL A 397 3.19 -18.33 -1.27
CA VAL A 397 2.62 -18.87 -0.04
C VAL A 397 1.76 -17.86 0.70
N ALA A 398 0.77 -18.36 1.44
CA ALA A 398 -0.15 -17.55 2.22
C ALA A 398 -0.50 -18.14 3.59
#